data_AF-A0AAJ1WIX5-F1
#
_entry.id   AF-A0AAJ1WIX5-F1
#
_cell.length_a   1.000
_cell.length_b   1.000
_cell.length_c   1.000
_cell.angle_alpha   90.00
_cell.angle_beta   90.00
_cell.angle_gamma   90.00
#
_symmetry.space_group_name_H-M   'P 1'
#
loop_
_entity.id
_entity.type
_entity.pdbx_description
1 polymer ?
#
loop_
_entity_poly.entity_id
_entity_poly.type
_entity_poly.pdbx_seq_one_letter_code
_entity_poly.pdbx_strand_id
1 'polypeptide(L)'
;MATKAWTTLADLRALSLKAWSSGSLLRELLEPSGLYPRRRPLKRPTAAELLSDYAAVRAWAAELFSGAGAYSLETVETGRRTVGANSLPGAAVFATVEDEIGFVGKAREVGVFRSLAEGLAGLDPQLVDWAARRPMKLLELGPAAVTAARVALWLRDNPAPGIYVRQLGLPGVHTKFIERHRQVIDQMLATVEPSSRDHEMSAADDELESSNHDAGLEDSAGRTPAARFARRHGFLHPPEFVRFRLLDPEIDQFGGARDITLTAEAFGGLRLPVDTVIATENQVNFLALPDRPGTLALFGGGYGFSSLRDAAWLRYCRVLYWGDIDTHGFRILDQLRAVHPHVESVLMDERTLLAHRDAWGKEETPSRAALARLTAAEAALYESLGNSTYGSNIRLEQELINWSWALKELRA
;
A
#
# COMPACT_ATOMS: atom_id res chain seq x y z
N MET A 1 -5.17 -45.54 -20.03
CA MET A 1 -4.02 -45.50 -20.95
C MET A 1 -2.99 -44.56 -20.34
N ALA A 2 -1.84 -45.08 -19.92
CA ALA A 2 -0.79 -44.25 -19.32
C ALA A 2 -0.26 -43.29 -20.38
N THR A 3 -0.29 -41.99 -20.08
CA THR A 3 0.30 -40.93 -20.90
C THR A 3 1.79 -41.23 -21.08
N LYS A 4 2.21 -41.53 -22.33
CA LYS A 4 3.62 -41.79 -22.65
C LYS A 4 4.45 -40.56 -22.29
N ALA A 5 5.46 -40.75 -21.44
CA ALA A 5 6.25 -39.67 -20.86
C ALA A 5 7.45 -39.30 -21.74
N TRP A 6 7.24 -38.96 -23.01
CA TRP A 6 8.30 -38.43 -23.90
C TRP A 6 8.19 -36.91 -23.98
N THR A 7 9.32 -36.22 -24.11
CA THR A 7 9.33 -34.76 -24.23
C THR A 7 8.77 -34.36 -25.59
N THR A 8 7.64 -33.67 -25.60
CA THR A 8 7.03 -33.10 -26.81
C THR A 8 7.60 -31.73 -27.13
N LEU A 9 7.29 -31.19 -28.31
CA LEU A 9 7.64 -29.80 -28.64
C LEU A 9 6.95 -28.82 -27.69
N ALA A 10 5.72 -29.14 -27.27
CA ALA A 10 4.97 -28.36 -26.30
C ALA A 10 5.66 -28.32 -24.93
N ASP A 11 6.21 -29.44 -24.46
CA ASP A 11 6.97 -29.49 -23.20
C ASP A 11 8.25 -28.64 -23.26
N LEU A 12 8.97 -28.70 -24.37
CA LEU A 12 10.15 -27.85 -24.60
C LEU A 12 9.76 -26.37 -24.59
N ARG A 13 8.67 -26.01 -25.26
CA ARG A 13 8.14 -24.65 -25.29
C ARG A 13 7.68 -24.19 -23.90
N ALA A 14 7.06 -25.06 -23.12
CA ALA A 14 6.66 -24.77 -21.74
C ALA A 14 7.87 -24.50 -20.83
N LEU A 15 8.98 -25.24 -21.01
CA LEU A 15 10.22 -25.00 -20.27
C LEU A 15 10.85 -23.64 -20.60
N SER A 16 10.89 -23.26 -21.89
CA SER A 16 11.39 -21.95 -22.31
C SER A 16 10.44 -20.81 -21.90
N LEU A 17 9.12 -21.02 -21.93
CA LEU A 17 8.14 -20.07 -21.40
C LEU A 17 8.28 -19.90 -19.89
N LYS A 18 8.56 -20.95 -19.14
CA LYS A 18 8.86 -20.86 -17.71
C LYS A 18 10.11 -20.02 -17.45
N ALA A 19 11.15 -20.20 -18.27
CA ALA A 19 12.38 -19.40 -18.19
C ALA A 19 12.16 -17.92 -18.58
N TRP A 20 11.26 -17.67 -19.54
CA TRP A 20 10.80 -16.32 -19.88
C TRP A 20 10.05 -15.67 -18.71
N SER A 21 9.03 -16.34 -18.17
CA SER A 21 8.19 -15.80 -17.10
C SER A 21 8.95 -15.57 -15.79
N SER A 22 10.03 -16.32 -15.52
CA SER A 22 10.92 -16.04 -14.39
C SER A 22 11.87 -14.85 -14.62
N GLY A 23 11.90 -14.31 -15.84
CA GLY A 23 12.82 -13.25 -16.25
C GLY A 23 14.24 -13.72 -16.56
N SER A 24 14.54 -15.02 -16.43
CA SER A 24 15.90 -15.53 -16.59
C SER A 24 16.50 -15.30 -17.98
N LEU A 25 15.67 -15.42 -19.04
CA LEU A 25 16.12 -15.15 -20.42
C LEU A 25 16.44 -13.67 -20.64
N LEU A 26 15.66 -12.77 -20.04
CA LEU A 26 15.91 -11.33 -20.12
C LEU A 26 17.13 -10.89 -19.31
N ARG A 27 17.40 -11.54 -18.18
CA ARG A 27 18.61 -11.31 -17.40
C ARG A 27 19.86 -11.72 -18.18
N GLU A 28 19.85 -12.89 -18.81
CA GLU A 28 20.98 -13.36 -19.63
C GLU A 28 21.33 -12.39 -20.76
N LEU A 29 20.36 -11.63 -21.28
CA LEU A 29 20.60 -10.59 -22.30
C LEU A 29 21.40 -9.40 -21.77
N LEU A 30 21.26 -9.05 -20.49
CA LEU A 30 21.98 -7.94 -19.86
C LEU A 30 23.29 -8.41 -19.22
N GLU A 31 23.26 -9.59 -18.59
CA GLU A 31 24.37 -10.21 -17.88
C GLU A 31 24.57 -11.63 -18.41
N PRO A 32 25.30 -11.80 -19.53
CA PRO A 32 25.60 -13.12 -20.08
C PRO A 32 26.38 -13.95 -19.06
N SER A 33 25.79 -15.06 -18.61
CA SER A 33 26.38 -15.93 -17.59
C SER A 33 27.25 -17.04 -18.20
N GLY A 34 27.26 -17.14 -19.54
CA GLY A 34 27.94 -18.22 -20.27
C GLY A 34 27.10 -19.50 -20.35
N LEU A 35 25.80 -19.44 -20.06
CA LEU A 35 24.88 -20.59 -20.12
C LEU A 35 24.60 -21.07 -21.56
N TYR A 36 24.92 -20.27 -22.56
CA TYR A 36 24.70 -20.58 -23.97
C TYR A 36 26.01 -21.00 -24.66
N PRO A 37 26.00 -22.03 -25.52
CA PRO A 37 24.82 -22.74 -26.05
C PRO A 37 24.12 -23.62 -25.00
N ARG A 38 22.79 -23.45 -24.89
CA ARG A 38 22.01 -24.08 -23.83
C ARG A 38 21.42 -25.40 -24.32
N ARG A 39 21.85 -26.48 -23.67
CA ARG A 39 21.39 -27.84 -23.97
C ARG A 39 20.20 -28.25 -23.11
N ARG A 40 19.08 -28.60 -23.75
CA ARG A 40 17.85 -29.13 -23.14
C ARG A 40 17.70 -30.62 -23.48
N PRO A 41 18.00 -31.54 -22.53
CA PRO A 41 17.88 -32.97 -22.80
C PRO A 41 16.42 -33.36 -23.04
N LEU A 42 16.17 -34.21 -24.04
CA LEU A 42 14.84 -34.69 -24.40
C LEU A 42 14.63 -36.09 -23.86
N LYS A 43 13.51 -36.32 -23.15
CA LYS A 43 13.11 -37.67 -22.76
C LYS A 43 12.59 -38.38 -24.00
N ARG A 44 13.29 -39.41 -24.42
CA ARG A 44 13.12 -40.10 -25.70
C ARG A 44 12.61 -41.54 -25.53
N PRO A 45 12.00 -42.12 -26.58
CA PRO A 45 11.61 -43.52 -26.59
C PRO A 45 12.80 -44.47 -26.42
N THR A 46 12.56 -45.58 -25.74
CA THR A 46 13.49 -46.70 -25.61
C THR A 46 13.44 -47.62 -26.84
N ALA A 47 14.45 -48.49 -27.00
CA ALA A 47 14.48 -49.45 -28.11
C ALA A 47 13.29 -50.43 -28.11
N ALA A 48 12.72 -50.73 -26.93
CA ALA A 48 11.53 -51.58 -26.79
C ALA A 48 10.26 -50.84 -27.25
N GLU A 49 10.13 -49.56 -26.92
CA GLU A 49 9.00 -48.72 -27.36
C GLU A 49 9.04 -48.49 -28.88
N LEU A 50 10.24 -48.30 -29.45
CA LEU A 50 10.46 -48.19 -30.90
C LEU A 50 9.97 -49.42 -31.67
N LEU A 51 10.12 -50.63 -31.11
CA LEU A 51 9.60 -51.89 -31.67
C LEU A 51 8.08 -51.98 -31.58
N SER A 52 7.50 -51.52 -30.46
CA SER A 52 6.08 -51.67 -30.19
C SER A 52 5.19 -50.69 -30.96
N ASP A 53 5.67 -49.47 -31.23
CA ASP A 53 4.87 -48.39 -31.81
C ASP A 53 5.75 -47.45 -32.64
N TYR A 54 6.31 -47.99 -33.73
CA TYR A 54 7.22 -47.28 -34.62
C TYR A 54 6.60 -46.00 -35.21
N ALA A 55 5.31 -46.04 -35.54
CA ALA A 55 4.58 -44.89 -36.11
C ALA A 55 4.54 -43.71 -35.13
N ALA A 56 4.20 -43.95 -33.85
CA ALA A 56 4.19 -42.88 -32.85
C ALA A 56 5.59 -42.29 -32.60
N VAL A 57 6.65 -43.13 -32.60
CA VAL A 57 8.04 -42.63 -32.44
C VAL A 57 8.47 -41.78 -33.64
N ARG A 58 8.13 -42.18 -34.86
CA ARG A 58 8.42 -41.38 -36.06
C ARG A 58 7.65 -40.06 -36.09
N ALA A 59 6.39 -40.05 -35.67
CA ALA A 59 5.59 -38.83 -35.57
C ALA A 59 6.17 -37.86 -34.51
N TRP A 60 6.54 -38.38 -33.33
CA TRP A 60 7.22 -37.61 -32.28
C TRP A 60 8.55 -37.02 -32.75
N ALA A 61 9.40 -37.81 -33.42
CA ALA A 61 10.66 -37.31 -33.94
C ALA A 61 10.44 -36.24 -35.02
N ALA A 62 9.48 -36.44 -35.93
CA ALA A 62 9.14 -35.49 -36.97
C ALA A 62 8.60 -34.16 -36.41
N GLU A 63 7.81 -34.20 -35.33
CA GLU A 63 7.36 -33.00 -34.61
C GLU A 63 8.56 -32.17 -34.14
N LEU A 64 9.53 -32.81 -33.47
CA LEU A 64 10.72 -32.12 -32.96
C LEU A 64 11.64 -31.62 -34.07
N PHE A 65 11.81 -32.38 -35.16
CA PHE A 65 12.58 -31.95 -36.32
C PHE A 65 11.90 -30.81 -37.09
N SER A 66 10.57 -30.74 -37.12
CA SER A 66 9.86 -29.63 -37.76
C SER A 66 10.01 -28.30 -37.00
N GLY A 67 10.28 -28.36 -35.69
CA GLY A 67 10.66 -27.19 -34.89
C GLY A 67 12.14 -26.78 -35.05
N ALA A 68 12.96 -27.57 -35.76
CA ALA A 68 14.37 -27.25 -36.00
C ALA A 68 14.49 -26.00 -36.88
N GLY A 69 15.28 -25.04 -36.43
CA GLY A 69 15.36 -23.69 -36.99
C GLY A 69 15.45 -22.64 -35.88
N ALA A 70 14.63 -22.78 -34.84
CA ALA A 70 14.75 -21.99 -33.61
C ALA A 70 15.71 -22.63 -32.58
N TYR A 71 16.06 -23.89 -32.77
CA TYR A 71 17.09 -24.64 -32.06
C TYR A 71 17.70 -25.69 -32.99
N SER A 72 18.89 -26.18 -32.66
CA SER A 72 19.49 -27.36 -33.30
C SER A 72 19.19 -28.62 -32.49
N LEU A 73 19.16 -29.78 -33.15
CA LEU A 73 18.91 -31.07 -32.52
C LEU A 73 20.18 -31.91 -32.50
N GLU A 74 20.61 -32.31 -31.30
CA GLU A 74 21.54 -33.42 -31.15
C GLU A 74 20.78 -34.73 -31.29
N THR A 75 21.24 -35.61 -32.18
CA THR A 75 20.62 -36.91 -32.40
C THR A 75 21.41 -38.03 -31.71
N VAL A 76 20.70 -39.09 -31.32
CA VAL A 76 21.31 -40.28 -30.72
C VAL A 76 20.78 -41.53 -31.41
N GLU A 77 21.71 -42.40 -31.78
CA GLU A 77 21.42 -43.67 -32.42
C GLU A 77 20.75 -44.65 -31.44
N THR A 78 19.57 -45.15 -31.80
CA THR A 78 18.76 -46.08 -30.99
C THR A 78 18.31 -47.27 -31.84
N GLY A 79 18.26 -48.48 -31.27
CA GLY A 79 17.74 -49.67 -31.96
C GLY A 79 18.74 -50.42 -32.86
N ARG A 80 20.05 -50.11 -32.79
CA ARG A 80 21.12 -50.72 -33.61
C ARG A 80 21.10 -52.26 -33.68
N ARG A 81 20.59 -52.96 -32.65
CA ARG A 81 20.56 -54.43 -32.57
C ARG A 81 19.17 -55.05 -32.78
N THR A 82 18.13 -54.23 -32.97
CA THR A 82 16.73 -54.70 -32.97
C THR A 82 15.91 -54.23 -34.18
N VAL A 83 16.02 -52.96 -34.62
CA VAL A 83 15.19 -52.38 -35.71
C VAL A 83 16.06 -51.62 -36.73
N GLY A 84 17.38 -51.83 -36.71
CA GLY A 84 18.33 -51.00 -37.45
C GLY A 84 18.63 -49.67 -36.74
N ALA A 85 19.73 -49.02 -37.13
CA ALA A 85 20.16 -47.75 -36.55
C ALA A 85 19.15 -46.63 -36.88
N ASN A 86 18.40 -46.17 -35.88
CA ASN A 86 17.47 -45.06 -36.01
C ASN A 86 18.02 -43.84 -35.26
N SER A 87 18.18 -42.73 -35.98
CA SER A 87 18.62 -41.45 -35.40
C SER A 87 17.42 -40.73 -34.77
N LEU A 88 17.39 -40.67 -33.44
CA LEU A 88 16.31 -40.03 -32.68
C LEU A 88 16.79 -38.74 -32.02
N PRO A 89 15.93 -37.71 -31.86
CA PRO A 89 16.26 -36.52 -31.08
C PRO A 89 16.69 -36.86 -29.64
N GLY A 90 17.85 -36.36 -29.21
CA GLY A 90 18.43 -36.57 -27.89
C GLY A 90 18.48 -35.30 -27.03
N ALA A 91 18.76 -34.15 -27.63
CA ALA A 91 18.70 -32.86 -26.96
C ALA A 91 18.36 -31.75 -27.96
N ALA A 92 17.65 -30.72 -27.50
CA ALA A 92 17.51 -29.45 -28.21
C ALA A 92 18.58 -28.47 -27.70
N VAL A 93 19.31 -27.83 -28.61
CA VAL A 93 20.39 -26.90 -28.29
C VAL A 93 20.05 -25.52 -28.86
N PHE A 94 19.92 -24.54 -27.98
CA PHE A 94 19.78 -23.14 -28.36
C PHE A 94 21.18 -22.51 -28.43
N ALA A 95 21.56 -21.96 -29.57
CA ALA A 95 22.90 -21.37 -29.73
C ALA A 95 23.04 -20.08 -28.93
N THR A 96 21.99 -19.25 -28.94
CA THR A 96 21.90 -17.99 -28.19
C THR A 96 20.63 -17.90 -27.36
N VAL A 97 20.58 -16.95 -26.42
CA VAL A 97 19.37 -16.68 -25.65
C VAL A 97 18.27 -16.09 -26.54
N GLU A 98 18.63 -15.32 -27.55
CA GLU A 98 17.73 -14.78 -28.56
C GLU A 98 17.02 -15.88 -29.34
N ASP A 99 17.69 -16.99 -29.65
CA ASP A 99 17.07 -18.15 -30.29
C ASP A 99 16.00 -18.77 -29.38
N GLU A 100 16.29 -18.93 -28.08
CA GLU A 100 15.33 -19.47 -27.10
C GLU A 100 14.12 -18.54 -26.90
N ILE A 101 14.32 -17.23 -26.93
CA ILE A 101 13.25 -16.23 -26.87
C ILE A 101 12.43 -16.24 -28.18
N GLY A 102 13.10 -16.30 -29.33
CA GLY A 102 12.46 -16.39 -30.65
C GLY A 102 11.57 -17.63 -30.74
N PHE A 103 12.02 -18.76 -30.21
CA PHE A 103 11.26 -20.00 -30.14
C PHE A 103 9.92 -19.86 -29.39
N VAL A 104 9.88 -19.09 -28.29
CA VAL A 104 8.65 -18.82 -27.54
C VAL A 104 7.85 -17.62 -28.07
N GLY A 105 8.29 -17.00 -29.16
CA GLY A 105 7.57 -15.91 -29.83
C GLY A 105 7.62 -14.57 -29.09
N LYS A 106 8.69 -14.32 -28.32
CA LYS A 106 8.85 -13.11 -27.47
C LYS A 106 9.87 -12.10 -27.98
N ALA A 107 10.21 -12.17 -29.27
CA ALA A 107 11.22 -11.31 -29.89
C ALA A 107 10.85 -9.81 -29.84
N ARG A 108 9.57 -9.46 -29.96
CA ARG A 108 9.11 -8.06 -29.91
C ARG A 108 9.30 -7.47 -28.51
N GLU A 109 8.94 -8.23 -27.48
CA GLU A 109 9.11 -7.84 -26.08
C GLU A 109 10.59 -7.63 -25.74
N VAL A 110 11.50 -8.43 -26.29
CA VAL A 110 12.94 -8.21 -26.13
C VAL A 110 13.39 -6.88 -26.72
N GLY A 111 12.88 -6.49 -27.89
CA GLY A 111 13.20 -5.19 -28.48
C GLY A 111 12.79 -4.03 -27.56
N VAL A 112 11.60 -4.12 -26.97
CA VAL A 112 11.12 -3.14 -25.96
C VAL A 112 12.02 -3.17 -24.72
N PHE A 113 12.31 -4.35 -24.20
CA PHE A 113 13.17 -4.52 -23.02
C PHE A 113 14.55 -3.89 -23.21
N ARG A 114 15.22 -4.15 -24.35
CA ARG A 114 16.53 -3.56 -24.65
C ARG A 114 16.46 -2.04 -24.70
N SER A 115 15.48 -1.49 -25.41
CA SER A 115 15.30 -0.03 -25.49
C SER A 115 15.08 0.61 -24.11
N LEU A 116 14.32 -0.07 -23.24
CA LEU A 116 14.13 0.40 -21.86
C LEU A 116 15.41 0.29 -21.02
N ALA A 117 16.13 -0.83 -21.13
CA ALA A 117 17.39 -1.04 -20.42
C ALA A 117 18.48 -0.04 -20.86
N GLU A 118 18.58 0.24 -22.17
CA GLU A 118 19.43 1.28 -22.75
C GLU A 118 19.01 2.67 -22.24
N GLY A 119 17.71 2.94 -22.16
CA GLY A 119 17.18 4.18 -21.59
C GLY A 119 17.55 4.36 -20.11
N LEU A 120 17.57 3.28 -19.32
CA LEU A 120 18.04 3.30 -17.93
C LEU A 120 19.56 3.49 -17.85
N ALA A 121 20.33 2.74 -18.63
CA ALA A 121 21.79 2.84 -18.68
C ALA A 121 22.27 4.24 -19.10
N GLY A 122 21.53 4.89 -20.00
CA GLY A 122 21.80 6.27 -20.43
C GLY A 122 21.50 7.32 -19.36
N LEU A 123 20.67 7.02 -18.36
CA LEU A 123 20.46 7.88 -17.20
C LEU A 123 21.52 7.64 -16.11
N ASP A 124 21.73 6.38 -15.74
CA ASP A 124 22.79 5.95 -14.83
C ASP A 124 23.14 4.48 -15.07
N PRO A 125 24.42 4.12 -15.30
CA PRO A 125 24.82 2.73 -15.56
C PRO A 125 24.44 1.74 -14.46
N GLN A 126 24.36 2.18 -13.19
CA GLN A 126 24.01 1.28 -12.07
C GLN A 126 22.55 0.81 -12.15
N LEU A 127 21.67 1.50 -12.87
CA LEU A 127 20.27 1.08 -13.04
C LEU A 127 20.13 -0.17 -13.91
N VAL A 128 21.17 -0.58 -14.64
CA VAL A 128 21.20 -1.85 -15.37
C VAL A 128 21.09 -3.02 -14.39
N ASP A 129 21.71 -2.93 -13.21
CA ASP A 129 21.61 -3.95 -12.16
C ASP A 129 20.16 -4.12 -11.69
N TRP A 130 19.41 -3.02 -11.56
CA TRP A 130 17.97 -3.07 -11.23
C TRP A 130 17.19 -3.79 -12.35
N ALA A 131 17.46 -3.46 -13.61
CA ALA A 131 16.84 -4.10 -14.77
C ALA A 131 17.12 -5.61 -14.83
N ALA A 132 18.36 -6.03 -14.53
CA ALA A 132 18.76 -7.43 -14.49
C ALA A 132 18.10 -8.20 -13.32
N ARG A 133 17.94 -7.55 -12.16
CA ARG A 133 17.25 -8.14 -10.99
C ARG A 133 15.73 -8.20 -11.16
N ARG A 134 15.13 -7.29 -11.93
CA ARG A 134 13.67 -7.12 -12.09
C ARG A 134 13.22 -7.00 -13.56
N PRO A 135 13.59 -7.91 -14.46
CA PRO A 135 13.40 -7.71 -15.91
C PRO A 135 11.93 -7.74 -16.33
N MET A 136 11.11 -8.60 -15.70
CA MET A 136 9.67 -8.64 -15.97
C MET A 136 8.96 -7.36 -15.50
N LYS A 137 9.42 -6.78 -14.38
CA LYS A 137 8.86 -5.51 -13.89
C LYS A 137 9.22 -4.34 -14.81
N LEU A 138 10.44 -4.33 -15.38
CA LEU A 138 10.83 -3.36 -16.39
C LEU A 138 9.89 -3.40 -17.61
N LEU A 139 9.60 -4.60 -18.12
CA LEU A 139 8.65 -4.79 -19.22
C LEU A 139 7.23 -4.32 -18.86
N GLU A 140 6.75 -4.64 -17.65
CA GLU A 140 5.43 -4.23 -17.16
C GLU A 140 5.31 -2.69 -17.06
N LEU A 141 6.34 -2.02 -16.54
CA LEU A 141 6.35 -0.57 -16.39
C LEU A 141 6.45 0.16 -17.74
N GLY A 142 7.15 -0.43 -18.71
CA GLY A 142 7.39 0.22 -19.98
C GLY A 142 8.09 1.57 -19.81
N PRO A 143 7.67 2.63 -20.54
CA PRO A 143 8.26 3.97 -20.44
C PRO A 143 8.24 4.58 -19.03
N ALA A 144 7.31 4.15 -18.17
CA ALA A 144 7.24 4.62 -16.78
C ALA A 144 8.51 4.26 -15.97
N ALA A 145 9.24 3.20 -16.36
CA ALA A 145 10.50 2.84 -15.71
C ALA A 145 11.56 3.95 -15.84
N VAL A 146 11.68 4.56 -17.02
CA VAL A 146 12.62 5.66 -17.27
C VAL A 146 12.21 6.90 -16.48
N THR A 147 10.90 7.18 -16.40
CA THR A 147 10.39 8.29 -15.57
C THR A 147 10.64 8.04 -14.08
N ALA A 148 10.42 6.83 -13.58
CA ALA A 148 10.70 6.46 -12.19
C ALA A 148 12.20 6.56 -11.86
N ALA A 149 13.07 6.14 -12.78
CA ALA A 149 14.51 6.29 -12.66
C ALA A 149 14.94 7.76 -12.55
N ARG A 150 14.33 8.66 -13.33
CA ARG A 150 14.59 10.11 -13.20
C ARG A 150 14.22 10.64 -11.82
N VAL A 151 13.11 10.17 -11.24
CA VAL A 151 12.72 10.54 -9.88
C VAL A 151 13.73 10.00 -8.86
N ALA A 152 14.15 8.75 -9.00
CA ALA A 152 15.15 8.14 -8.11
C ALA A 152 16.49 8.89 -8.16
N LEU A 153 17.01 9.19 -9.35
CA LEU A 153 18.25 9.95 -9.51
C LEU A 153 18.12 11.37 -8.96
N TRP A 154 16.98 12.03 -9.19
CA TRP A 154 16.74 13.35 -8.60
C TRP A 154 16.73 13.30 -7.07
N LEU A 155 16.15 12.26 -6.47
CA LEU A 155 16.12 12.07 -5.01
C LEU A 155 17.51 11.79 -4.42
N ARG A 156 18.35 11.03 -5.13
CA ARG A 156 19.78 10.86 -4.78
C ARG A 156 20.48 12.22 -4.72
N ASP A 157 20.26 13.05 -5.73
CA ASP A 157 20.94 14.34 -5.85
C ASP A 157 20.33 15.44 -4.94
N ASN A 158 19.12 15.22 -4.41
CA ASN A 158 18.37 16.16 -3.58
C ASN A 158 17.80 15.45 -2.32
N PRO A 159 18.66 15.03 -1.38
CA PRO A 159 18.20 14.40 -0.15
C PRO A 159 17.39 15.41 0.68
N ALA A 160 16.19 15.00 1.11
CA ALA A 160 15.27 15.82 1.90
C ALA A 160 14.97 17.21 1.28
N PRO A 161 14.30 17.26 0.13
CA PRO A 161 14.20 18.47 -0.67
C PRO A 161 13.36 19.59 -0.04
N GLY A 162 12.56 19.31 0.99
CA GLY A 162 11.78 20.35 1.68
C GLY A 162 10.72 21.02 0.79
N ILE A 163 10.24 20.31 -0.24
CA ILE A 163 9.18 20.75 -1.16
C ILE A 163 8.02 19.77 -1.15
N TYR A 164 6.83 20.19 -1.60
CA TYR A 164 5.73 19.27 -1.87
C TYR A 164 6.03 18.41 -3.11
N VAL A 165 5.53 17.17 -3.12
CA VAL A 165 5.67 16.23 -4.25
C VAL A 165 5.27 16.85 -5.59
N ARG A 166 4.23 17.69 -5.60
CA ARG A 166 3.75 18.36 -6.82
C ARG A 166 4.74 19.39 -7.40
N GLN A 167 5.66 19.90 -6.59
CA GLN A 167 6.67 20.88 -7.03
C GLN A 167 7.86 20.22 -7.74
N LEU A 168 7.88 18.88 -7.84
CA LEU A 168 8.92 18.17 -8.56
C LEU A 168 8.86 18.53 -10.06
N GLY A 169 9.83 19.33 -10.51
CA GLY A 169 9.91 19.87 -11.88
C GLY A 169 10.39 18.87 -12.93
N LEU A 170 10.15 17.57 -12.74
CA LEU A 170 10.60 16.54 -13.67
C LEU A 170 9.57 16.30 -14.79
N PRO A 171 10.01 16.23 -16.07
CA PRO A 171 9.10 15.97 -17.19
C PRO A 171 8.32 14.67 -17.02
N GLY A 172 6.99 14.74 -17.16
CA GLY A 172 6.10 13.58 -17.06
C GLY A 172 5.85 13.07 -15.64
N VAL A 173 6.34 13.77 -14.61
CA VAL A 173 6.10 13.38 -13.21
C VAL A 173 4.99 14.23 -12.61
N HIS A 174 3.98 13.57 -12.06
CA HIS A 174 2.88 14.18 -11.30
C HIS A 174 2.66 13.41 -10.01
N THR A 175 1.94 13.99 -9.04
CA THR A 175 1.71 13.36 -7.72
C THR A 175 1.20 11.93 -7.82
N LYS A 176 0.18 11.67 -8.67
CA LYS A 176 -0.34 10.31 -8.89
C LYS A 176 0.69 9.31 -9.45
N PHE A 177 1.69 9.79 -10.20
CA PHE A 177 2.74 8.93 -10.74
C PHE A 177 3.64 8.47 -9.60
N ILE A 178 4.10 9.40 -8.77
CA ILE A 178 4.92 9.10 -7.61
C ILE A 178 4.17 8.17 -6.67
N GLU A 179 2.91 8.46 -6.37
CA GLU A 179 2.04 7.60 -5.57
C GLU A 179 1.92 6.18 -6.13
N ARG A 180 1.76 6.02 -7.45
CA ARG A 180 1.65 4.69 -8.07
C ARG A 180 2.97 3.93 -8.08
N HIS A 181 4.10 4.62 -8.17
CA HIS A 181 5.42 4.02 -8.44
C HIS A 181 6.41 4.12 -7.27
N ARG A 182 5.96 4.46 -6.05
CA ARG A 182 6.77 4.61 -4.82
C ARG A 182 7.80 3.50 -4.63
N GLN A 183 7.34 2.25 -4.66
CA GLN A 183 8.20 1.08 -4.43
C GLN A 183 9.28 0.92 -5.51
N VAL A 184 8.94 1.21 -6.77
CA VAL A 184 9.90 1.15 -7.89
C VAL A 184 10.94 2.26 -7.76
N ILE A 185 10.51 3.47 -7.41
CA ILE A 185 11.39 4.61 -7.16
C ILE A 185 12.37 4.28 -6.02
N ASP A 186 11.87 3.72 -4.91
CA ASP A 186 12.70 3.30 -3.78
C ASP A 186 13.72 2.22 -4.17
N GLN A 187 13.31 1.21 -4.93
CA GLN A 187 14.21 0.16 -5.39
C GLN A 187 15.29 0.68 -6.33
N MET A 188 14.94 1.59 -7.25
CA MET A 188 15.91 2.22 -8.16
C MET A 188 16.86 3.12 -7.39
N LEU A 189 16.37 3.91 -6.43
CA LEU A 189 17.18 4.75 -5.56
C LEU A 189 18.18 3.90 -4.75
N ALA A 190 17.72 2.81 -4.13
CA ALA A 190 18.58 1.88 -3.40
C ALA A 190 19.65 1.22 -4.29
N THR A 191 19.39 1.09 -5.60
CA THR A 191 20.37 0.54 -6.55
C THR A 191 21.48 1.55 -6.85
N VAL A 192 21.16 2.85 -6.92
CA VAL A 192 22.13 3.92 -7.22
C VAL A 192 22.80 4.52 -5.96
N GLU A 193 22.29 4.21 -4.76
CA GLU A 193 22.87 4.56 -3.45
C GLU A 193 23.16 3.32 -2.57
N PRO A 194 24.01 2.37 -3.01
CA PRO A 194 24.23 1.14 -2.25
C PRO A 194 24.94 1.35 -0.89
N SER A 195 25.57 2.51 -0.66
CA SER A 195 26.40 2.78 0.52
C SER A 195 25.81 3.76 1.54
N SER A 196 24.56 4.23 1.36
CA SER A 196 24.03 5.35 2.16
C SER A 196 22.85 5.02 3.08
N ARG A 197 22.30 3.80 3.04
CA ARG A 197 21.06 3.45 3.77
C ARG A 197 21.09 2.04 4.37
N ASP A 198 21.90 1.84 5.41
CA ASP A 198 21.70 0.77 6.41
C ASP A 198 20.50 1.10 7.34
N HIS A 199 19.36 1.52 6.77
CA HIS A 199 18.13 1.75 7.52
C HIS A 199 17.06 0.81 6.97
N GLU A 200 16.91 -0.32 7.67
CA GLU A 200 15.69 -1.14 7.75
C GLU A 200 14.93 -1.32 6.43
N MET A 201 15.62 -1.90 5.44
CA MET A 201 14.94 -2.42 4.26
C MET A 201 14.43 -3.83 4.58
N SER A 202 13.24 -3.92 5.18
CA SER A 202 12.54 -5.19 5.37
C SER A 202 11.04 -4.99 5.27
N ALA A 203 10.47 -5.47 4.16
CA ALA A 203 9.21 -6.23 4.05
C ALA A 203 7.91 -5.72 4.71
N ALA A 204 7.87 -4.58 5.39
CA ALA A 204 6.69 -4.14 6.14
C ALA A 204 5.56 -3.60 5.26
N ASP A 205 5.86 -3.15 4.03
CA ASP A 205 4.83 -2.63 3.14
C ASP A 205 4.01 -3.74 2.43
N ASP A 206 4.48 -5.00 2.37
CA ASP A 206 3.72 -6.12 1.77
C ASP A 206 2.69 -6.72 2.76
N GLU A 207 2.84 -6.56 4.08
CA GLU A 207 1.89 -7.08 5.09
C GLU A 207 0.85 -6.05 5.55
N LEU A 208 1.09 -4.74 5.35
CA LEU A 208 0.21 -3.66 5.81
C LEU A 208 -0.88 -3.23 4.79
N GLU A 209 -0.99 -3.88 3.63
CA GLU A 209 -2.11 -3.64 2.70
C GLU A 209 -3.42 -4.32 3.15
N SER A 210 -3.41 -5.13 4.21
CA SER A 210 -4.59 -5.88 4.69
C SER A 210 -5.18 -5.45 6.04
N SER A 211 -4.60 -4.48 6.75
CA SER A 211 -5.15 -3.97 8.02
C SER A 211 -5.59 -2.51 7.91
N ASN A 212 -6.63 -2.24 7.12
CA ASN A 212 -7.43 -1.05 7.35
C ASN A 212 -8.13 -1.20 8.72
N HIS A 213 -7.88 -0.24 9.62
CA HIS A 213 -8.43 -0.05 10.98
C HIS A 213 -7.53 -0.42 12.17
N ASP A 214 -6.24 -0.11 12.10
CA ASP A 214 -5.45 0.04 13.33
C ASP A 214 -4.59 1.31 13.26
N ALA A 215 -5.05 2.36 13.93
CA ALA A 215 -4.34 3.62 14.04
C ALA A 215 -4.55 4.18 15.44
N GLY A 216 -3.55 3.98 16.29
CA GLY A 216 -3.25 4.91 17.37
C GLY A 216 -2.87 6.29 16.81
N LEU A 217 -2.58 7.23 17.70
CA LEU A 217 -2.15 8.61 17.40
C LEU A 217 -0.75 8.68 16.76
N GLU A 218 -0.49 7.89 15.71
CA GLU A 218 0.63 8.16 14.82
C GLU A 218 0.30 9.40 13.98
N ASP A 219 1.32 10.24 13.82
CA ASP A 219 1.37 11.42 12.95
C ASP A 219 0.57 11.18 11.65
N SER A 220 -0.48 11.99 11.39
CA SER A 220 -1.34 11.77 10.22
C SER A 220 -0.58 11.88 8.90
N ALA A 221 0.58 12.56 8.91
CA ALA A 221 1.53 12.61 7.80
C ALA A 221 2.18 11.25 7.46
N GLY A 222 1.80 10.16 8.14
CA GLY A 222 2.21 8.77 7.84
C GLY A 222 1.07 7.79 7.53
N ARG A 223 -0.21 8.21 7.49
CA ARG A 223 -1.34 7.27 7.37
C ARG A 223 -1.44 6.59 6.01
N THR A 224 -1.17 7.32 4.92
CA THR A 224 -1.17 6.74 3.58
C THR A 224 0.23 6.28 3.16
N PRO A 225 0.36 5.24 2.33
CA PRO A 225 1.66 4.88 1.74
C PRO A 225 2.31 6.05 0.97
N ALA A 226 1.50 6.95 0.39
CA ALA A 226 1.97 8.19 -0.23
C ALA A 226 2.63 9.13 0.77
N ALA A 227 1.98 9.34 1.92
CA ALA A 227 2.49 10.20 2.97
C ALA A 227 3.78 9.62 3.58
N ARG A 228 3.83 8.31 3.84
CA ARG A 228 5.06 7.64 4.31
C ARG A 228 6.23 7.79 3.34
N PHE A 229 5.99 7.59 2.05
CA PHE A 229 7.02 7.80 1.02
C PHE A 229 7.52 9.24 1.01
N ALA A 230 6.62 10.22 0.99
CA ALA A 230 7.04 11.61 0.95
C ALA A 230 7.81 12.01 2.23
N ARG A 231 7.41 11.51 3.40
CA ARG A 231 8.12 11.74 4.67
C ARG A 231 9.51 11.13 4.66
N ARG A 232 9.63 9.87 4.22
CA ARG A 232 10.89 9.12 4.13
C ARG A 232 11.93 9.84 3.27
N HIS A 233 11.50 10.52 2.22
CA HIS A 233 12.39 11.26 1.32
C HIS A 233 12.47 12.76 1.62
N GLY A 234 11.86 13.24 2.72
CA GLY A 234 11.88 14.63 3.17
C GLY A 234 11.14 15.62 2.26
N PHE A 235 10.09 15.17 1.58
CA PHE A 235 9.08 16.06 1.01
C PHE A 235 8.19 16.64 2.11
N LEU A 236 7.67 17.84 1.87
CA LEU A 236 6.66 18.45 2.72
C LEU A 236 5.31 17.74 2.58
N HIS A 237 4.61 17.63 3.70
CA HIS A 237 3.23 17.19 3.77
C HIS A 237 2.30 18.36 3.99
N PRO A 238 1.07 18.32 3.47
CA PRO A 238 0.05 19.27 3.86
C PRO A 238 -0.08 19.30 5.39
N PRO A 239 -0.15 20.49 6.02
CA PRO A 239 -0.34 20.58 7.45
C PRO A 239 -1.72 20.01 7.82
N GLU A 240 -1.82 19.47 9.04
CA GLU A 240 -3.12 19.21 9.64
C GLU A 240 -3.85 20.53 9.90
N PHE A 241 -5.17 20.50 9.79
CA PHE A 241 -6.02 21.65 10.08
C PHE A 241 -6.91 21.38 11.29
N VAL A 242 -7.17 22.42 12.07
CA VAL A 242 -8.13 22.43 13.16
C VAL A 242 -9.20 23.45 12.80
N ARG A 243 -10.45 22.98 12.71
CA ARG A 243 -11.63 23.84 12.58
C ARG A 243 -12.30 24.00 13.92
N PHE A 244 -12.57 25.24 14.29
CA PHE A 244 -13.22 25.57 15.55
C PHE A 244 -14.24 26.69 15.37
N ARG A 245 -15.15 26.80 16.33
CA ARG A 245 -16.10 27.91 16.41
C ARG A 245 -16.07 28.58 17.77
N LEU A 246 -15.86 29.90 17.80
CA LEU A 246 -16.05 30.70 19.01
C LEU A 246 -17.54 30.79 19.32
N LEU A 247 -17.98 30.21 20.44
CA LEU A 247 -19.38 30.28 20.89
C LEU A 247 -19.65 31.51 21.74
N ASP A 248 -18.62 32.19 22.22
CA ASP A 248 -18.78 33.48 22.89
C ASP A 248 -18.78 34.63 21.86
N PRO A 249 -19.89 35.38 21.72
CA PRO A 249 -19.96 36.51 20.81
C PRO A 249 -19.09 37.70 21.24
N GLU A 250 -18.65 37.77 22.50
CA GLU A 250 -17.81 38.86 23.02
C GLU A 250 -16.31 38.66 22.67
N ILE A 251 -15.90 37.47 22.19
CA ILE A 251 -14.52 37.20 21.79
C ILE A 251 -14.30 37.64 20.34
N ASP A 252 -13.67 38.80 20.16
CA ASP A 252 -13.42 39.41 18.85
C ASP A 252 -11.94 39.35 18.40
N GLN A 253 -11.22 38.30 18.74
CA GLN A 253 -9.80 38.17 18.38
C GLN A 253 -9.55 37.96 16.88
N PHE A 254 -10.60 37.70 16.10
CA PHE A 254 -10.55 37.43 14.66
C PHE A 254 -11.43 38.36 13.83
N GLY A 255 -11.77 39.56 14.34
CA GLY A 255 -12.49 40.58 13.59
C GLY A 255 -13.89 40.12 13.13
N GLY A 256 -14.64 39.51 14.03
CA GLY A 256 -16.00 39.01 13.82
C GLY A 256 -16.08 37.60 13.23
N ALA A 257 -14.96 37.02 12.78
CA ALA A 257 -14.93 35.63 12.34
C ALA A 257 -15.11 34.70 13.55
N ARG A 258 -16.13 33.83 13.49
CA ARG A 258 -16.42 32.88 14.57
C ARG A 258 -16.16 31.43 14.21
N ASP A 259 -16.38 31.02 12.95
CA ASP A 259 -16.05 29.67 12.45
C ASP A 259 -14.78 29.74 11.60
N ILE A 260 -13.70 29.14 12.10
CA ILE A 260 -12.34 29.36 11.63
C ILE A 260 -11.64 28.02 11.44
N THR A 261 -10.86 27.89 10.37
CA THR A 261 -9.94 26.77 10.15
C THR A 261 -8.51 27.29 10.07
N LEU A 262 -7.62 26.76 10.91
CA LEU A 262 -6.19 27.08 10.95
C LEU A 262 -5.36 25.81 10.89
N THR A 263 -4.06 25.91 10.65
CA THR A 263 -3.16 24.75 10.82
C THR A 263 -3.13 24.33 12.30
N ALA A 264 -2.91 23.05 12.57
CA ALA A 264 -2.77 22.51 13.92
C ALA A 264 -1.68 23.24 14.72
N GLU A 265 -0.57 23.55 14.06
CA GLU A 265 0.52 24.36 14.63
C GLU A 265 0.04 25.75 15.06
N ALA A 266 -0.67 26.48 14.18
CA ALA A 266 -1.18 27.80 14.50
C ALA A 266 -2.23 27.74 15.63
N PHE A 267 -3.10 26.72 15.61
CA PHE A 267 -4.08 26.48 16.66
C PHE A 267 -3.41 26.23 18.03
N GLY A 268 -2.32 25.47 18.06
CA GLY A 268 -1.56 25.20 19.28
C GLY A 268 -0.89 26.44 19.88
N GLY A 269 -0.63 27.48 19.07
CA GLY A 269 -0.10 28.77 19.50
C GLY A 269 -1.15 29.80 19.93
N LEU A 270 -2.44 29.51 19.81
CA LEU A 270 -3.51 30.47 20.12
C LEU A 270 -3.56 30.83 21.62
N ARG A 271 -4.01 32.05 21.89
CA ARG A 271 -4.29 32.57 23.23
C ARG A 271 -5.68 33.19 23.26
N LEU A 272 -6.68 32.36 23.48
CA LEU A 272 -8.08 32.77 23.52
C LEU A 272 -8.55 32.89 24.98
N PRO A 273 -9.43 33.86 25.32
CA PRO A 273 -10.03 33.97 26.64
C PRO A 273 -11.18 32.96 26.78
N VAL A 274 -10.87 31.67 26.63
CA VAL A 274 -11.84 30.57 26.72
C VAL A 274 -11.47 29.66 27.90
N ASP A 275 -12.47 29.24 28.64
CA ASP A 275 -12.34 28.30 29.76
C ASP A 275 -12.92 26.92 29.43
N THR A 276 -13.79 26.83 28.42
CA THR A 276 -14.51 25.61 28.07
C THR A 276 -14.35 25.31 26.59
N VAL A 277 -14.07 24.05 26.27
CA VAL A 277 -13.94 23.55 24.91
C VAL A 277 -14.89 22.36 24.72
N ILE A 278 -15.74 22.41 23.70
CA ILE A 278 -16.66 21.32 23.35
C ILE A 278 -16.19 20.70 22.03
N ALA A 279 -15.64 19.50 22.08
CA ALA A 279 -15.16 18.76 20.93
C ALA A 279 -16.24 17.78 20.44
N THR A 280 -16.62 17.87 19.16
CA THR A 280 -17.65 17.04 18.54
C THR A 280 -17.25 16.63 17.13
N GLU A 281 -17.59 15.41 16.71
CA GLU A 281 -17.24 14.89 15.38
C GLU A 281 -18.28 15.20 14.31
N ASN A 282 -19.55 15.36 14.69
CA ASN A 282 -20.62 15.62 13.74
C ASN A 282 -20.69 17.10 13.36
N GLN A 283 -20.72 17.37 12.05
CA GLN A 283 -20.69 18.73 11.53
C GLN A 283 -21.97 19.50 11.89
N VAL A 284 -23.13 18.86 11.90
CA VAL A 284 -24.40 19.51 12.23
C VAL A 284 -24.44 19.87 13.71
N ASN A 285 -24.00 18.96 14.59
CA ASN A 285 -23.85 19.25 16.03
C ASN A 285 -22.92 20.43 16.26
N PHE A 286 -21.73 20.42 15.66
CA PHE A 286 -20.79 21.54 15.70
C PHE A 286 -21.43 22.87 15.29
N LEU A 287 -22.22 22.86 14.20
CA LEU A 287 -22.91 24.05 13.71
C LEU A 287 -24.11 24.46 14.57
N ALA A 288 -24.76 23.53 15.26
CA ALA A 288 -25.97 23.79 16.04
C ALA A 288 -25.69 24.33 17.46
N LEU A 289 -24.48 24.14 18.00
CA LEU A 289 -24.12 24.59 19.35
C LEU A 289 -24.45 26.09 19.58
N PRO A 290 -25.27 26.44 20.58
CA PRO A 290 -25.70 27.83 20.76
C PRO A 290 -24.56 28.72 21.27
N ASP A 291 -24.79 30.03 21.23
CA ASP A 291 -23.90 31.00 21.87
C ASP A 291 -23.74 30.69 23.37
N ARG A 292 -22.50 30.73 23.84
CA ARG A 292 -22.11 30.44 25.21
C ARG A 292 -20.83 31.20 25.59
N PRO A 293 -20.86 32.02 26.66
CA PRO A 293 -19.69 32.74 27.15
C PRO A 293 -18.49 31.81 27.45
N GLY A 294 -17.28 32.30 27.20
CA GLY A 294 -16.02 31.60 27.48
C GLY A 294 -15.82 30.27 26.75
N THR A 295 -16.63 29.96 25.74
CA THR A 295 -16.68 28.62 25.14
C THR A 295 -16.25 28.59 23.67
N LEU A 296 -15.51 27.54 23.32
CA LEU A 296 -15.12 27.21 21.95
C LEU A 296 -15.60 25.81 21.58
N ALA A 297 -16.15 25.65 20.37
CA ALA A 297 -16.46 24.34 19.79
C ALA A 297 -15.31 23.87 18.90
N LEU A 298 -14.92 22.60 18.98
CA LEU A 298 -13.93 21.95 18.11
C LEU A 298 -14.61 20.92 17.22
N PHE A 299 -14.30 20.98 15.93
CA PHE A 299 -14.77 19.99 14.97
C PHE A 299 -13.71 18.91 14.77
N GLY A 300 -14.04 17.66 15.14
CA GLY A 300 -13.14 16.51 15.02
C GLY A 300 -13.00 15.96 13.60
N GLY A 301 -13.98 16.19 12.71
CA GLY A 301 -13.84 15.99 11.27
C GLY A 301 -13.43 14.59 10.80
N GLY A 302 -13.88 13.51 11.46
CA GLY A 302 -13.72 12.10 11.02
C GLY A 302 -12.30 11.53 11.08
N TYR A 303 -11.26 12.34 11.30
CA TYR A 303 -9.86 11.90 11.40
C TYR A 303 -9.36 11.78 12.85
N GLY A 304 -10.26 11.99 13.82
CA GLY A 304 -9.96 12.10 15.24
C GLY A 304 -9.27 13.41 15.61
N PHE A 305 -8.90 13.56 16.88
CA PHE A 305 -8.28 14.78 17.42
C PHE A 305 -6.75 14.74 17.46
N SER A 306 -6.10 14.03 16.51
CA SER A 306 -4.63 13.97 16.45
C SER A 306 -3.99 15.35 16.29
N SER A 307 -4.67 16.24 15.56
CA SER A 307 -4.27 17.64 15.38
C SER A 307 -4.29 18.48 16.65
N LEU A 308 -4.90 18.00 17.72
CA LEU A 308 -4.88 18.67 19.02
C LEU A 308 -3.67 18.29 19.87
N ARG A 309 -2.82 17.36 19.41
CA ARG A 309 -1.73 16.82 20.24
C ARG A 309 -0.83 17.92 20.81
N ASP A 310 -0.49 18.89 19.98
CA ASP A 310 0.46 19.94 20.32
C ASP A 310 -0.25 21.21 20.85
N ALA A 311 -1.58 21.18 21.01
CA ALA A 311 -2.39 22.27 21.54
C ALA A 311 -2.35 22.36 23.07
N ALA A 312 -1.17 22.70 23.58
CA ALA A 312 -0.85 22.63 25.00
C ALA A 312 -1.70 23.55 25.89
N TRP A 313 -2.34 24.58 25.34
CA TRP A 313 -3.21 25.50 26.07
C TRP A 313 -4.53 24.85 26.53
N LEU A 314 -4.96 23.75 25.87
CA LEU A 314 -6.18 23.02 26.25
C LEU A 314 -6.15 22.49 27.68
N ARG A 315 -4.96 22.29 28.27
CA ARG A 315 -4.80 21.89 29.69
C ARG A 315 -5.35 22.89 30.69
N TYR A 316 -5.56 24.14 30.28
CA TYR A 316 -6.11 25.20 31.11
C TYR A 316 -7.63 25.37 30.91
N CYS A 317 -8.23 24.59 30.02
CA CYS A 317 -9.65 24.62 29.74
C CYS A 317 -10.30 23.31 30.22
N ARG A 318 -11.58 23.39 30.56
CA ARG A 318 -12.45 22.22 30.67
C ARG A 318 -12.74 21.72 29.26
N VAL A 319 -12.32 20.49 28.93
CA VAL A 319 -12.52 19.92 27.59
C VAL A 319 -13.60 18.83 27.66
N LEU A 320 -14.73 19.10 27.03
CA LEU A 320 -15.86 18.19 26.90
C LEU A 320 -15.81 17.51 25.54
N TYR A 321 -15.76 16.19 25.50
CA TYR A 321 -15.80 15.39 24.28
C TYR A 321 -17.18 14.76 24.10
N TRP A 322 -17.81 15.05 22.96
CA TRP A 322 -19.08 14.50 22.53
C TRP A 322 -18.88 13.65 21.27
N GLY A 323 -18.68 12.35 21.47
CA GLY A 323 -18.62 11.33 20.42
C GLY A 323 -19.88 10.49 20.34
N ASP A 324 -19.86 9.52 19.41
CA ASP A 324 -20.91 8.50 19.30
C ASP A 324 -20.81 7.48 20.45
N ILE A 325 -21.94 6.89 20.85
CA ILE A 325 -21.94 5.79 21.81
C ILE A 325 -21.79 4.47 21.05
N ASP A 326 -20.55 4.15 20.72
CA ASP A 326 -20.10 2.89 20.13
C ASP A 326 -18.64 2.58 20.51
N THR A 327 -18.10 1.46 20.02
CA THR A 327 -16.75 1.05 20.40
C THR A 327 -15.65 1.94 19.79
N HIS A 328 -15.90 2.64 18.68
CA HIS A 328 -14.95 3.59 18.09
C HIS A 328 -14.97 4.95 18.79
N GLY A 329 -16.13 5.45 19.21
CA GLY A 329 -16.28 6.69 19.97
C GLY A 329 -15.49 6.64 21.27
N PHE A 330 -15.55 5.52 22.00
CA PHE A 330 -14.71 5.29 23.19
C PHE A 330 -13.22 5.16 22.88
N ARG A 331 -12.85 4.58 21.73
CA ARG A 331 -11.45 4.54 21.30
C ARG A 331 -10.90 5.95 21.02
N ILE A 332 -11.70 6.82 20.41
CA ILE A 332 -11.31 8.23 20.18
C ILE A 332 -11.16 8.96 21.53
N LEU A 333 -12.05 8.71 22.49
CA LEU A 333 -11.92 9.27 23.84
C LEU A 333 -10.63 8.81 24.53
N ASP A 334 -10.33 7.51 24.50
CA ASP A 334 -9.09 6.96 25.07
C ASP A 334 -7.84 7.59 24.43
N GLN A 335 -7.84 7.73 23.09
CA GLN A 335 -6.78 8.40 22.35
C GLN A 335 -6.64 9.88 22.76
N LEU A 336 -7.75 10.61 22.82
CA LEU A 336 -7.74 12.02 23.23
C LEU A 336 -7.19 12.18 24.65
N ARG A 337 -7.55 11.29 25.58
CA ARG A 337 -7.02 11.25 26.95
C ARG A 337 -5.56 10.80 27.05
N ALA A 338 -5.01 10.14 26.03
CA ALA A 338 -3.59 9.86 25.98
C ALA A 338 -2.74 11.14 25.88
N VAL A 339 -3.30 12.21 25.31
CA VAL A 339 -2.62 13.51 25.18
C VAL A 339 -3.16 14.57 26.12
N HIS A 340 -4.47 14.59 26.35
CA HIS A 340 -5.17 15.53 27.22
C HIS A 340 -5.94 14.75 28.30
N PRO A 341 -5.29 14.29 29.39
CA PRO A 341 -5.89 13.36 30.35
C PRO A 341 -7.10 13.91 31.10
N HIS A 342 -7.29 15.23 31.11
CA HIS A 342 -8.38 15.94 31.78
C HIS A 342 -9.68 16.00 30.96
N VAL A 343 -9.71 15.44 29.76
CA VAL A 343 -10.90 15.43 28.90
C VAL A 343 -12.04 14.63 29.54
N GLU A 344 -13.21 15.25 29.62
CA GLU A 344 -14.45 14.65 30.11
C GLU A 344 -15.31 14.22 28.93
N SER A 345 -15.90 13.03 28.97
CA SER A 345 -16.93 12.66 27.99
C SER A 345 -18.27 13.27 28.40
N VAL A 346 -19.04 13.78 27.44
CA VAL A 346 -20.40 14.26 27.64
C VAL A 346 -21.34 13.54 26.68
N LEU A 347 -22.56 13.22 27.14
CA LEU A 347 -23.56 12.47 26.36
C LEU A 347 -23.13 11.05 25.93
N MET A 348 -22.04 10.53 26.51
CA MET A 348 -21.50 9.19 26.23
C MET A 348 -21.66 8.25 27.45
N ASP A 349 -22.83 8.31 28.08
CA ASP A 349 -23.15 7.54 29.28
C ASP A 349 -24.34 6.60 29.05
N GLU A 350 -24.48 5.60 29.93
CA GLU A 350 -25.53 4.57 29.79
C GLU A 350 -26.92 5.19 29.83
N ARG A 351 -27.16 6.20 30.68
CA ARG A 351 -28.46 6.85 30.76
C ARG A 351 -28.80 7.54 29.44
N THR A 352 -27.85 8.21 28.81
CA THR A 352 -28.03 8.81 27.47
C THR A 352 -28.31 7.73 26.42
N LEU A 353 -27.57 6.62 26.42
CA LEU A 353 -27.81 5.48 25.51
C LEU A 353 -29.24 4.93 25.67
N LEU A 354 -29.65 4.62 26.90
CA LEU A 354 -30.94 4.00 27.19
C LEU A 354 -32.13 4.93 26.95
N ALA A 355 -31.95 6.24 27.11
CA ALA A 355 -32.98 7.24 26.83
C ALA A 355 -33.31 7.36 25.32
N HIS A 356 -32.43 6.87 24.44
CA HIS A 356 -32.55 7.00 22.98
C HIS A 356 -32.59 5.63 22.29
N ARG A 357 -33.20 4.62 22.94
CA ARG A 357 -33.34 3.25 22.40
C ARG A 357 -33.92 3.19 20.98
N ASP A 358 -34.90 4.04 20.68
CA ASP A 358 -35.57 4.07 19.37
C ASP A 358 -34.67 4.58 18.24
N ALA A 359 -33.51 5.16 18.59
CA ALA A 359 -32.53 5.72 17.66
C ALA A 359 -31.28 4.85 17.53
N TRP A 360 -31.25 3.65 18.11
CA TRP A 360 -30.10 2.76 18.01
C TRP A 360 -29.91 2.25 16.58
N GLY A 361 -28.69 2.45 16.07
CA GLY A 361 -28.19 1.85 14.84
C GLY A 361 -27.34 0.62 15.12
N LYS A 362 -26.55 0.24 14.11
CA LYS A 362 -25.64 -0.91 14.17
C LYS A 362 -24.23 -0.52 13.76
N GLU A 363 -23.26 -0.92 14.55
CA GLU A 363 -21.84 -0.83 14.23
C GLU A 363 -21.41 -1.99 13.33
N GLU A 364 -20.96 -1.70 12.11
CA GLU A 364 -20.57 -2.75 11.15
C GLU A 364 -19.28 -3.48 11.58
N THR A 365 -18.31 -2.73 12.09
CA THR A 365 -16.97 -3.23 12.46
C THR A 365 -16.58 -2.77 13.86
N PRO A 366 -17.08 -3.42 14.92
CA PRO A 366 -16.73 -3.06 16.28
C PRO A 366 -15.24 -3.20 16.58
N SER A 367 -14.69 -2.20 17.25
CA SER A 367 -13.36 -2.21 17.86
C SER A 367 -13.32 -3.16 19.06
N ARG A 368 -12.21 -3.90 19.20
CA ARG A 368 -11.89 -4.75 20.35
C ARG A 368 -10.64 -4.28 21.09
N ALA A 369 -10.26 -3.02 20.92
CA ALA A 369 -9.09 -2.44 21.54
C ALA A 369 -9.20 -2.45 23.07
N ALA A 370 -8.11 -2.77 23.77
CA ALA A 370 -8.05 -2.60 25.21
C ALA A 370 -7.89 -1.11 25.54
N LEU A 371 -8.92 -0.49 26.11
CA LEU A 371 -8.95 0.94 26.43
C LEU A 371 -8.61 1.14 27.92
N ALA A 372 -7.52 1.84 28.21
CA ALA A 372 -6.95 1.95 29.56
C ALA A 372 -7.19 3.31 30.23
N ARG A 373 -7.79 4.27 29.52
CA ARG A 373 -7.99 5.66 29.97
C ARG A 373 -9.46 6.03 30.12
N LEU A 374 -10.34 5.04 30.06
CA LEU A 374 -11.75 5.20 30.35
C LEU A 374 -11.98 5.29 31.86
N THR A 375 -13.01 6.02 32.27
CA THR A 375 -13.51 5.95 33.64
C THR A 375 -14.21 4.61 33.87
N ALA A 376 -14.45 4.24 35.14
CA ALA A 376 -15.12 2.97 35.45
C ALA A 376 -16.52 2.87 34.79
N ALA A 377 -17.27 3.96 34.73
CA ALA A 377 -18.59 3.99 34.11
C ALA A 377 -18.51 3.85 32.58
N GLU A 378 -17.57 4.54 31.94
CA GLU A 378 -17.34 4.44 30.49
C GLU A 378 -16.83 3.06 30.10
N ALA A 379 -15.91 2.47 30.87
CA ALA A 379 -15.40 1.11 30.64
C ALA A 379 -16.52 0.07 30.74
N ALA A 380 -17.40 0.18 31.75
CA ALA A 380 -18.55 -0.70 31.88
C ALA A 380 -19.51 -0.59 30.67
N LEU A 381 -19.72 0.63 30.15
CA LEU A 381 -20.53 0.82 28.95
C LEU A 381 -19.85 0.25 27.69
N TYR A 382 -18.55 0.51 27.52
CA TYR A 382 -17.74 -0.04 26.42
C TYR A 382 -17.77 -1.57 26.40
N GLU A 383 -17.57 -2.22 27.55
CA GLU A 383 -17.67 -3.67 27.70
C GLU A 383 -19.09 -4.18 27.40
N SER A 384 -20.11 -3.46 27.86
CA SER A 384 -21.51 -3.83 27.62
C SER A 384 -21.89 -3.79 26.14
N LEU A 385 -21.36 -2.80 25.40
CA LEU A 385 -21.49 -2.69 23.94
C LEU A 385 -20.76 -3.84 23.23
N GLY A 386 -19.50 -4.10 23.61
CA GLY A 386 -18.69 -5.18 23.02
C GLY A 386 -19.24 -6.59 23.28
N ASN A 387 -19.84 -6.81 24.46
CA ASN A 387 -20.48 -8.08 24.84
C ASN A 387 -21.93 -8.22 24.33
N SER A 388 -22.42 -7.25 23.55
CA SER A 388 -23.79 -7.25 23.01
C SER A 388 -24.89 -7.30 24.07
N THR A 389 -24.66 -6.71 25.25
CA THR A 389 -25.59 -6.75 26.40
C THR A 389 -26.95 -6.13 26.06
N TYR A 390 -26.96 -5.09 25.24
CA TYR A 390 -28.17 -4.38 24.82
C TYR A 390 -28.68 -4.81 23.43
N GLY A 391 -27.98 -5.74 22.77
CA GLY A 391 -28.20 -6.11 21.37
C GLY A 391 -26.87 -6.25 20.62
N SER A 392 -26.90 -6.89 19.44
CA SER A 392 -25.69 -7.11 18.65
C SER A 392 -25.21 -5.82 17.98
N ASN A 393 -23.97 -5.42 18.30
CA ASN A 393 -23.28 -4.26 17.73
C ASN A 393 -24.09 -2.96 17.81
N ILE A 394 -24.69 -2.67 18.97
CA ILE A 394 -25.45 -1.42 19.16
C ILE A 394 -24.54 -0.20 19.00
N ARG A 395 -25.05 0.81 18.30
CA ARG A 395 -24.45 2.13 18.16
C ARG A 395 -25.52 3.20 18.33
N LEU A 396 -25.23 4.27 19.05
CA LEU A 396 -26.02 5.49 19.02
C LEU A 396 -25.16 6.62 18.44
N GLU A 397 -25.50 7.04 17.23
CA GLU A 397 -24.84 8.17 16.57
C GLU A 397 -25.22 9.47 17.28
N GLN A 398 -24.23 10.35 17.48
CA GLN A 398 -24.42 11.59 18.23
C GLN A 398 -25.48 12.52 17.63
N GLU A 399 -25.73 12.47 16.32
CA GLU A 399 -26.73 13.29 15.64
C GLU A 399 -28.17 12.82 15.89
N LEU A 400 -28.33 11.59 16.39
CA LEU A 400 -29.62 11.01 16.72
C LEU A 400 -30.02 11.24 18.19
N ILE A 401 -29.12 11.80 19.00
CA ILE A 401 -29.44 12.25 20.36
C ILE A 401 -30.38 13.45 20.25
N ASN A 402 -31.49 13.40 21.00
CA ASN A 402 -32.46 14.49 20.98
C ASN A 402 -31.80 15.82 21.37
N TRP A 403 -31.96 16.84 20.52
CA TRP A 403 -31.28 18.11 20.71
C TRP A 403 -31.60 18.80 22.05
N SER A 404 -32.84 18.68 22.54
CA SER A 404 -33.23 19.25 23.84
C SER A 404 -32.56 18.56 25.02
N TRP A 405 -32.31 17.25 24.91
CA TRP A 405 -31.51 16.48 25.86
C TRP A 405 -30.05 16.94 25.81
N ALA A 406 -29.46 17.01 24.61
CA ALA A 406 -28.08 17.46 24.43
C ALA A 406 -27.82 18.85 25.04
N LEU A 407 -28.70 19.83 24.78
CA LEU A 407 -28.59 21.17 25.36
C LEU A 407 -28.69 21.19 26.89
N LYS A 408 -29.48 20.29 27.49
CA LYS A 408 -29.61 20.19 28.94
C LYS A 408 -28.32 19.67 29.56
N GLU A 409 -27.77 18.59 29.01
CA GLU A 409 -26.56 17.95 29.53
C GLU A 409 -25.32 18.82 29.32
N LEU A 410 -25.21 19.55 28.21
CA LEU A 410 -24.10 20.46 27.96
C LEU A 410 -24.08 21.67 28.91
N ARG A 411 -25.20 22.03 29.53
CA ARG A 411 -25.28 23.15 30.50
C ARG A 411 -24.89 22.76 31.93
N ALA A 412 -24.91 21.46 32.24
CA ALA A 412 -24.50 20.93 33.53
C ALA A 412 -22.96 20.94 33.66
#